data_AF-A0A7Y2PLQ6-F1
#
_entry.id   AF-A0A7Y2PLQ6-F1
#
_cell.length_a   1.000
_cell.length_b   1.000
_cell.length_c   1.000
_cell.angle_alpha   90.00
_cell.angle_beta   90.00
_cell.angle_gamma   90.00
#
_symmetry.space_group_name_H-M   'P 1'
#
loop_
_entity.id
_entity.type
_entity.pdbx_description
1 polymer ?
#
loop_
_entity_poly.entity_id
_entity_poly.type
_entity_poly.pdbx_seq_one_letter_code
_entity_poly.pdbx_strand_id
1 'polypeptide(L)'
;MIKRIIAIVLSSIFLFTGCSKKNIVKNIDGVKMFPASLYKDLGYKLGKCPTCTDLFYIEKGDIKVILTVGDRYIFVNRDGYLEKNKVIVKDGEVYIPLEALKILPDGEKIAKILGE
;
A
#
# COMPACT_ATOMS: atom_id res chain seq x y z
N MET A 1 -5.96 -26.82 46.28
CA MET A 1 -5.00 -25.86 45.69
C MET A 1 -5.05 -25.92 44.15
N ILE A 2 -6.23 -25.75 43.53
CA ILE A 2 -6.42 -25.73 42.07
C ILE A 2 -7.64 -24.83 41.76
N LYS A 3 -7.49 -23.52 41.92
CA LYS A 3 -8.50 -22.52 41.49
C LYS A 3 -7.79 -21.18 41.31
N ARG A 4 -6.96 -21.00 40.27
CA ARG A 4 -6.38 -19.68 39.92
C ARG A 4 -5.65 -19.59 38.57
N ILE A 5 -5.96 -20.45 37.60
CA ILE A 5 -5.34 -20.37 36.26
C ILE A 5 -6.41 -20.45 35.17
N ILE A 6 -7.42 -19.60 35.23
CA ILE A 6 -8.34 -19.33 34.11
C ILE A 6 -8.71 -17.85 34.17
N ALA A 7 -7.73 -16.96 33.99
CA ALA A 7 -7.99 -15.51 33.96
C ALA A 7 -6.94 -14.69 33.18
N ILE A 8 -6.15 -15.32 32.29
CA ILE A 8 -5.10 -14.59 31.53
C ILE A 8 -5.18 -14.81 30.01
N VAL A 9 -6.07 -15.67 29.49
CA VAL A 9 -6.09 -15.99 28.05
C VAL A 9 -7.25 -15.32 27.28
N LEU A 10 -7.99 -14.40 27.91
CA LEU A 10 -9.16 -13.76 27.27
C LEU A 10 -9.08 -12.24 27.13
N SER A 11 -7.92 -11.63 27.38
CA SER A 11 -7.75 -10.17 27.33
C SER A 11 -7.02 -9.66 26.08
N SER A 12 -6.74 -10.50 25.09
CA SER A 12 -5.89 -10.10 23.94
C SER A 12 -6.55 -10.26 22.57
N ILE A 13 -7.83 -10.61 22.51
CA ILE A 13 -8.56 -10.75 21.25
C ILE A 13 -9.73 -9.77 21.31
N PHE A 14 -9.85 -8.93 20.28
CA PHE A 14 -10.77 -7.79 20.13
C PHE A 14 -10.24 -6.39 20.53
N LEU A 15 -9.05 -6.05 20.04
CA LEU A 15 -8.74 -4.70 19.56
C LEU A 15 -8.81 -4.68 18.02
N PHE A 16 -9.95 -5.09 17.46
CA PHE A 16 -10.33 -4.77 16.08
C PHE A 16 -11.65 -4.01 16.11
N THR A 17 -11.69 -2.94 16.92
CA THR A 17 -12.59 -1.84 16.66
C THR A 17 -12.27 -1.36 15.25
N GLY A 18 -13.26 -1.47 14.35
CA GLY A 18 -13.12 -1.23 12.93
C GLY A 18 -12.21 -0.04 12.64
N CYS A 19 -11.08 -0.33 11.98
CA CYS A 19 -10.28 0.68 11.30
C CYS A 19 -11.23 1.47 10.41
N SER A 20 -11.59 2.66 10.87
CA SER A 20 -12.34 3.63 10.10
C SER A 20 -11.59 3.79 8.78
N LYS A 21 -12.22 3.40 7.66
CA LYS A 21 -11.65 3.47 6.29
C LYS A 21 -11.09 4.87 5.95
N LYS A 22 -11.46 5.90 6.73
CA LYS A 22 -10.97 7.27 6.66
C LYS A 22 -9.48 7.49 6.96
N ASN A 23 -8.75 6.51 7.51
CA ASN A 23 -7.31 6.69 7.86
C ASN A 23 -6.32 6.06 6.86
N ILE A 24 -6.79 5.58 5.71
CA ILE A 24 -5.93 4.92 4.71
C ILE A 24 -5.17 5.97 3.88
N VAL A 25 -5.82 7.08 3.52
CA VAL A 25 -5.16 8.20 2.86
C VAL A 25 -4.42 9.05 3.90
N LYS A 26 -3.14 9.28 3.68
CA LYS A 26 -2.29 10.14 4.50
C LYS A 26 -1.88 11.39 3.72
N ASN A 27 -1.79 12.52 4.41
CA ASN A 27 -1.09 13.69 3.88
C ASN A 27 0.39 13.57 4.28
N ILE A 28 1.28 13.44 3.28
CA ILE A 28 2.72 13.34 3.46
C ILE A 28 3.37 14.44 2.62
N ASP A 29 4.09 15.35 3.27
CA ASP A 29 4.71 16.52 2.63
C ASP A 29 3.73 17.34 1.75
N GLY A 30 2.47 17.49 2.18
CA GLY A 30 1.44 18.22 1.43
C GLY A 30 0.72 17.42 0.34
N VAL A 31 1.15 16.17 0.07
CA VAL A 31 0.55 15.31 -0.96
C VAL A 31 -0.34 14.25 -0.32
N LYS A 32 -1.56 14.08 -0.86
CA LYS A 32 -2.44 12.96 -0.47
C LYS A 32 -1.90 11.66 -1.08
N MET A 33 -1.60 10.69 -0.22
CA MET A 33 -1.02 9.42 -0.59
C MET A 33 -1.76 8.25 0.05
N PHE A 34 -1.69 7.09 -0.59
CA PHE A 34 -2.24 5.85 -0.07
C PHE A 34 -1.16 4.77 -0.02
N PRO A 35 -1.28 3.78 0.89
CA PRO A 35 -0.28 2.73 1.02
C PRO A 35 -0.41 1.72 -0.14
N ALA A 36 0.74 1.33 -0.70
CA ALA A 36 0.83 0.34 -1.77
C ALA A 36 0.30 -1.03 -1.32
N SER A 37 0.33 -1.34 -0.01
CA SER A 37 -0.22 -2.57 0.57
C SER A 37 -1.69 -2.82 0.23
N LEU A 38 -2.49 -1.81 -0.10
CA LEU A 38 -3.87 -2.00 -0.59
C LEU A 38 -3.96 -2.86 -1.86
N TYR A 39 -2.91 -2.87 -2.69
CA TYR A 39 -2.89 -3.73 -3.87
C TYR A 39 -2.93 -5.23 -3.50
N LYS A 40 -2.49 -5.61 -2.29
CA LYS A 40 -2.61 -7.00 -1.81
C LYS A 40 -4.08 -7.44 -1.70
N ASP A 41 -4.97 -6.54 -1.31
CA ASP A 41 -6.41 -6.81 -1.20
C ASP A 41 -7.04 -7.10 -2.57
N LEU A 42 -6.44 -6.58 -3.64
CA LEU A 42 -6.82 -6.87 -5.02
C LEU A 42 -6.07 -8.06 -5.62
N GLY A 43 -5.29 -8.79 -4.82
CA GLY A 43 -4.55 -9.99 -5.24
C GLY A 43 -3.22 -9.71 -5.95
N TYR A 44 -2.68 -8.48 -5.84
CA TYR A 44 -1.34 -8.20 -6.32
C TYR A 44 -0.28 -8.67 -5.32
N LYS A 45 0.88 -9.05 -5.85
CA LYS A 45 2.09 -9.28 -5.09
C LYS A 45 2.87 -7.97 -4.98
N LEU A 46 3.36 -7.66 -3.79
CA LEU A 46 4.30 -6.58 -3.56
C LEU A 46 5.70 -7.16 -3.39
N GLY A 47 6.64 -6.65 -4.17
CA GLY A 47 8.04 -7.03 -4.11
C GLY A 47 8.93 -5.82 -3.85
N LYS A 48 10.12 -6.08 -3.36
CA LYS A 48 11.22 -5.12 -3.32
C LYS A 48 12.38 -5.69 -4.13
N CYS A 49 13.10 -4.85 -4.87
CA CYS A 49 14.34 -5.29 -5.50
C CYS A 49 15.34 -5.73 -4.41
N PRO A 50 15.88 -6.94 -4.46
CA PRO A 50 16.80 -7.44 -3.43
C PRO A 50 18.13 -6.67 -3.41
N THR A 51 18.57 -6.18 -4.57
CA THR A 51 19.83 -5.45 -4.75
C THR A 51 19.65 -3.94 -4.87
N CYS A 52 18.42 -3.44 -4.91
CA CYS A 52 18.10 -2.02 -5.05
C CYS A 52 17.30 -1.56 -3.82
N THR A 53 17.78 -0.56 -3.11
CA THR A 53 17.12 -0.07 -1.89
C THR A 53 15.79 0.65 -2.16
N ASP A 54 15.68 1.24 -3.36
CA ASP A 54 14.64 2.24 -3.67
C ASP A 54 13.64 1.76 -4.70
N LEU A 55 13.66 0.47 -5.08
CA LEU A 55 12.84 -0.06 -6.16
C LEU A 55 11.87 -1.13 -5.66
N PHE A 56 10.60 -0.94 -5.95
CA PHE A 56 9.48 -1.78 -5.51
C PHE A 56 8.63 -2.21 -6.70
N TYR A 57 7.94 -3.34 -6.55
CA TYR A 57 7.13 -3.94 -7.60
C TYR A 57 5.71 -4.19 -7.11
N ILE A 58 4.73 -3.90 -7.96
CA ILE A 58 3.34 -4.37 -7.82
C ILE A 58 3.02 -5.27 -9.01
N GLU A 59 2.70 -6.53 -8.76
CA GLU A 59 2.58 -7.55 -9.82
C GLU A 59 1.28 -8.37 -9.71
N LYS A 60 0.60 -8.58 -10.84
CA LYS A 60 -0.57 -9.47 -10.93
C LYS A 60 -0.74 -9.98 -12.37
N GLY A 61 -0.51 -11.28 -12.56
CA GLY A 61 -0.45 -11.87 -13.91
C GLY A 61 0.65 -11.20 -14.73
N ASP A 62 0.31 -10.73 -15.92
CA ASP A 62 1.24 -10.03 -16.82
C ASP A 62 1.44 -8.53 -16.48
N ILE A 63 0.66 -8.01 -15.53
CA ILE A 63 0.77 -6.62 -15.09
C ILE A 63 1.93 -6.48 -14.11
N LYS A 64 2.86 -5.58 -14.41
CA LYS A 64 3.97 -5.19 -13.54
C LYS A 64 4.09 -3.67 -13.46
N VAL A 65 4.02 -3.15 -12.24
CA VAL A 65 4.29 -1.74 -11.91
C VAL A 65 5.61 -1.68 -11.17
N ILE A 66 6.50 -0.79 -11.60
CA ILE A 66 7.75 -0.48 -10.92
C ILE A 66 7.61 0.87 -10.25
N LEU A 67 7.81 0.91 -8.94
CA LEU A 67 7.81 2.12 -8.14
C LEU A 67 9.24 2.41 -7.71
N THR A 68 9.72 3.63 -7.97
CA THR A 68 11.02 4.09 -7.49
C THR A 68 10.82 5.14 -6.41
N VAL A 69 11.38 4.92 -5.22
CA VAL A 69 11.31 5.82 -4.07
C VAL A 69 12.17 7.05 -4.32
N GLY A 70 11.68 8.21 -3.88
CA GLY A 70 12.32 9.49 -4.12
C GLY A 70 11.85 10.13 -5.42
N ASP A 71 12.80 10.61 -6.22
CA ASP A 71 12.53 11.71 -7.16
C ASP A 71 12.00 11.32 -8.55
N ARG A 72 11.75 10.04 -8.85
CA ARG A 72 11.94 9.59 -10.23
C ARG A 72 10.71 8.98 -10.92
N TYR A 73 10.25 7.74 -10.77
CA TYR A 73 9.22 7.24 -11.70
C TYR A 73 8.27 6.17 -11.15
N ILE A 74 7.02 6.23 -11.61
CA ILE A 74 6.09 5.08 -11.67
C ILE A 74 6.11 4.57 -13.11
N PHE A 75 6.54 3.34 -13.31
CA PHE A 75 6.52 2.67 -14.61
C PHE A 75 5.48 1.56 -14.64
N VAL A 76 4.63 1.53 -15.66
CA VAL A 76 3.59 0.51 -15.85
C VAL A 76 3.85 -0.24 -17.15
N ASN A 77 4.16 -1.54 -17.04
CA ASN A 77 4.61 -2.35 -18.18
C ASN A 77 3.56 -2.54 -19.28
N ARG A 78 2.27 -2.44 -18.96
CA ARG A 78 1.20 -2.82 -19.89
C ARG A 78 1.20 -1.99 -21.18
N ASP A 79 1.59 -0.72 -21.08
CA ASP A 79 1.62 0.23 -22.20
C ASP A 79 2.94 1.04 -22.26
N GLY A 80 3.96 0.66 -21.48
CA GLY A 80 5.24 1.38 -21.41
C GLY A 80 5.13 2.79 -20.81
N TYR A 81 4.13 3.03 -19.96
CA TYR A 81 3.83 4.35 -19.41
C TYR A 81 4.79 4.71 -18.27
N LEU A 82 5.34 5.92 -18.31
CA LEU A 82 6.28 6.44 -17.32
C LEU A 82 5.81 7.83 -16.86
N GLU A 83 5.41 7.91 -15.59
CA GLU A 83 4.99 9.18 -14.97
C GLU A 83 5.92 9.52 -13.81
N LYS A 84 6.29 10.80 -13.73
CA LYS A 84 7.06 11.32 -12.60
C LYS A 84 6.13 11.61 -11.43
N ASN A 85 5.95 10.62 -10.56
CA ASN A 85 5.18 10.74 -9.31
C ASN A 85 6.09 10.47 -8.11
N LYS A 86 5.96 11.27 -7.05
CA LYS A 86 6.76 11.12 -5.81
C LYS A 86 6.27 9.91 -5.03
N VAL A 87 7.04 8.82 -4.99
CA VAL A 87 6.78 7.67 -4.12
C VAL A 87 7.61 7.81 -2.85
N ILE A 88 6.99 7.63 -1.69
CA ILE A 88 7.62 7.82 -0.37
C ILE A 88 7.61 6.50 0.40
N VAL A 89 8.70 6.18 1.09
CA VAL A 89 8.70 5.12 2.11
C VAL A 89 8.64 5.76 3.48
N LYS A 90 7.66 5.36 4.29
CA LYS A 90 7.50 5.82 5.67
C LYS A 90 7.03 4.66 6.53
N ASP A 91 7.66 4.48 7.69
CA ASP A 91 7.34 3.41 8.65
C ASP A 91 7.37 1.99 8.03
N GLY A 92 8.24 1.77 7.03
CA GLY A 92 8.36 0.49 6.32
C GLY A 92 7.26 0.24 5.26
N GLU A 93 6.35 1.19 5.04
CA GLU A 93 5.29 1.13 4.03
C GLU A 93 5.61 2.05 2.85
N VAL A 94 5.22 1.64 1.64
CA VAL A 94 5.38 2.42 0.41
C VAL A 94 4.10 3.23 0.19
N TYR A 95 4.22 4.53 0.02
CA TYR A 95 3.11 5.45 -0.22
C TYR A 95 3.15 5.99 -1.65
N ILE A 96 2.00 5.92 -2.30
CA ILE A 96 1.79 6.31 -3.69
C ILE A 96 0.85 7.53 -3.72
N PRO A 97 1.12 8.57 -4.52
CA PRO A 97 0.21 9.69 -4.71
C PRO A 97 -1.18 9.25 -5.23
N LEU A 98 -2.25 9.85 -4.72
CA LEU A 98 -3.61 9.58 -5.22
C LEU A 98 -3.75 9.90 -6.72
N GLU A 99 -3.06 10.92 -7.22
CA GLU A 99 -3.10 11.30 -8.63
C GLU A 99 -2.61 10.19 -9.57
N ALA A 100 -1.74 9.29 -9.07
CA ALA A 100 -1.26 8.14 -9.83
C ALA A 100 -2.34 7.06 -10.04
N LEU A 101 -3.47 7.10 -9.33
CA LEU A 101 -4.57 6.14 -9.54
C LEU A 101 -5.16 6.20 -10.96
N LYS A 102 -5.02 7.33 -11.66
CA LYS A 102 -5.50 7.49 -13.04
C LYS A 102 -4.76 6.61 -14.04
N ILE A 103 -3.54 6.21 -13.70
CA ILE A 103 -2.61 5.49 -14.61
C ILE A 103 -2.27 4.10 -14.09
N LEU A 104 -2.50 3.85 -12.80
CA LEU A 104 -2.19 2.58 -12.18
C LEU A 104 -3.27 1.53 -12.49
N PRO A 105 -2.87 0.25 -12.64
CA PRO A 105 -3.80 -0.83 -12.87
C PRO A 105 -4.77 -0.95 -11.69
N ASP A 106 -6.06 -1.22 -11.98
CA ASP A 106 -7.11 -1.26 -10.96
C ASP A 106 -7.25 0.02 -10.11
N GLY A 107 -6.73 1.17 -10.58
CA GLY A 107 -6.77 2.44 -9.85
C GLY A 107 -8.17 2.90 -9.44
N GLU A 108 -9.19 2.68 -10.28
CA GLU A 108 -10.60 2.93 -9.91
C GLU A 108 -11.08 2.05 -8.75
N LYS A 109 -10.62 0.80 -8.67
CA LYS A 109 -10.98 -0.11 -7.57
C LYS A 109 -10.31 0.34 -6.28
N ILE A 110 -9.06 0.78 -6.35
CA ILE A 110 -8.37 1.38 -5.21
C ILE A 110 -9.07 2.68 -4.78
N ALA A 111 -9.46 3.56 -5.70
CA ALA A 111 -10.22 4.78 -5.38
C ALA A 111 -11.51 4.47 -4.60
N LYS A 112 -12.28 3.46 -5.05
CA LYS A 112 -13.46 2.97 -4.33
C LYS A 112 -13.15 2.45 -2.92
N ILE A 113 -12.01 1.79 -2.73
CA ILE A 113 -11.57 1.33 -1.39
C ILE A 113 -11.25 2.54 -0.48
N LEU A 114 -10.66 3.58 -1.06
CA LEU A 114 -10.29 4.83 -0.37
C LEU A 114 -11.48 5.74 -0.09
N GLY A 115 -12.61 5.56 -0.80
CA GLY A 115 -13.79 6.42 -0.70
C GLY A 115 -13.67 7.72 -1.50
N GLU A 116 -12.88 7.69 -2.57
CA GLU A 116 -12.70 8.77 -3.55
C GLU A 116 -13.48 8.50 -4.85
#